data_AF-A0A2M7Z299-F1
#
_entry.id   AF-A0A2M7Z299-F1
#
_cell.length_a   1.000
_cell.length_b   1.000
_cell.length_c   1.000
_cell.angle_alpha   90.00
_cell.angle_beta   90.00
_cell.angle_gamma   90.00
#
_symmetry.space_group_name_H-M   'P 1'
#
loop_
_entity.id
_entity.type
_entity.pdbx_description
1 polymer ?
#
loop_
_entity_poly.entity_id
_entity_poly.type
_entity_poly.pdbx_seq_one_letter_code
_entity_poly.pdbx_strand_id
1 'polypeptide(L)'
;MKIQPKGDLIVRQWQDLAKICDDRESQTRPAMLWDHLSRFPLRQAASAHAEIETAYFLAQAGFFVAFLEASGGRTADLECYEGTHRFFVEVTVIQSTQGANRKSPAVRLQPRQILESSDEFFEQALVKRLLSRMAEKARQL
;
A
#
# COMPACT_ATOMS: atom_id res chain seq x y z
N MET A 1 4.45 29.45 2.86
CA MET A 1 3.47 28.80 1.96
C MET A 1 3.26 27.37 2.44
N LYS A 2 2.19 27.11 3.22
CA LYS A 2 1.89 25.77 3.75
C LYS A 2 1.08 25.03 2.69
N ILE A 3 1.75 24.24 1.87
CA ILE A 3 1.11 23.31 0.95
C ILE A 3 0.57 22.18 1.84
N GLN A 4 -0.74 22.17 2.08
CA GLN A 4 -1.45 21.14 2.86
C GLN A 4 -2.51 20.42 2.00
N PRO A 5 -2.18 19.78 0.85
CA PRO A 5 -3.16 19.29 -0.12
C PRO A 5 -3.37 17.77 -0.02
N LYS A 6 -2.54 17.05 0.76
CA LYS A 6 -2.56 15.58 0.84
C LYS A 6 -3.56 15.04 1.87
N GLY A 7 -3.91 15.84 2.88
CA GLY A 7 -4.95 15.47 3.86
C GLY A 7 -6.33 15.39 3.21
N ASP A 8 -6.68 16.36 2.37
CA ASP A 8 -8.01 16.44 1.77
C ASP A 8 -8.28 15.34 0.74
N LEU A 9 -7.25 14.87 0.02
CA LEU A 9 -7.42 13.84 -1.00
C LEU A 9 -7.76 12.48 -0.38
N ILE A 10 -6.99 12.04 0.62
CA ILE A 10 -7.21 10.73 1.25
C ILE A 10 -8.55 10.68 2.00
N VAL A 11 -8.97 11.81 2.59
CA VAL A 11 -10.31 11.95 3.20
C VAL A 11 -11.39 11.71 2.16
N ARG A 12 -11.29 12.36 0.99
CA ARG A 12 -12.28 12.20 -0.09
C ARG A 12 -12.30 10.78 -0.63
N GLN A 13 -11.14 10.19 -0.88
CA GLN A 13 -11.03 8.80 -1.35
C GLN A 13 -11.70 7.83 -0.38
N TRP A 14 -11.45 8.00 0.93
CA TRP A 14 -12.11 7.20 1.96
C TRP A 14 -13.64 7.41 2.00
N GLN A 15 -14.09 8.66 1.93
CA GLN A 15 -15.53 8.98 1.91
C GLN A 15 -16.25 8.43 0.68
N ASP A 16 -15.61 8.45 -0.47
CA ASP A 16 -16.19 7.92 -1.70
C ASP A 16 -16.22 6.39 -1.66
N LEU A 17 -15.19 5.74 -1.14
CA LEU A 17 -15.19 4.30 -0.89
C LEU A 17 -16.28 3.87 0.08
N ALA A 18 -16.53 4.66 1.14
CA ALA A 18 -17.61 4.38 2.09
C ALA A 18 -19.01 4.41 1.45
N LYS A 19 -19.21 5.16 0.35
CA LYS A 19 -20.47 5.16 -0.41
C LYS A 19 -20.57 3.97 -1.37
N ILE A 20 -19.43 3.44 -1.82
CA ILE A 20 -19.36 2.33 -2.78
C ILE A 20 -19.47 0.98 -2.05
N CYS A 21 -18.86 0.88 -0.87
CA CYS A 21 -18.86 -0.29 -0.01
C CYS A 21 -20.02 -0.19 1.01
N ASP A 22 -21.26 -0.41 0.57
CA ASP A 22 -22.46 -0.24 1.42
C ASP A 22 -22.78 -1.48 2.28
N ASP A 23 -22.07 -2.60 2.10
CA ASP A 23 -22.27 -3.77 2.96
C ASP A 23 -21.55 -3.62 4.31
N ARG A 24 -22.22 -4.08 5.37
CA ARG A 24 -21.84 -3.84 6.77
C ARG A 24 -20.48 -4.46 7.13
N GLU A 25 -20.09 -5.56 6.48
CA GLU A 25 -18.80 -6.22 6.69
C GLU A 25 -17.68 -5.41 6.03
N SER A 26 -17.89 -4.93 4.80
CA SER A 26 -16.94 -4.08 4.08
C SER A 26 -16.72 -2.71 4.69
N GLN A 27 -17.61 -2.19 5.54
CA GLN A 27 -17.41 -0.89 6.21
C GLN A 27 -16.47 -0.95 7.42
N THR A 28 -16.26 -2.12 8.02
CA THR A 28 -15.47 -2.27 9.24
C THR A 28 -13.98 -1.98 8.99
N ARG A 29 -13.42 -2.53 7.91
CA ARG A 29 -12.00 -2.33 7.57
C ARG A 29 -11.68 -0.88 7.16
N PRO A 30 -12.42 -0.21 6.26
CA PRO A 30 -12.24 1.21 5.97
C PRO A 30 -12.28 2.08 7.22
N ALA A 31 -13.15 1.79 8.19
CA ALA A 31 -13.19 2.50 9.46
C ALA A 31 -11.91 2.27 10.30
N MET A 32 -11.41 1.04 10.36
CA MET A 32 -10.13 0.72 11.02
C MET A 32 -8.93 1.40 10.34
N LEU A 33 -8.90 1.39 9.00
CA LEU A 33 -7.84 2.06 8.23
C LEU A 33 -7.89 3.58 8.45
N TRP A 34 -9.08 4.16 8.52
CA TRP A 34 -9.27 5.58 8.83
C TRP A 34 -8.82 5.94 10.24
N ASP A 35 -9.15 5.11 11.22
CA ASP A 35 -8.68 5.26 12.60
C ASP A 35 -7.15 5.19 12.67
N HIS A 36 -6.54 4.25 11.93
CA HIS A 36 -5.09 4.12 11.83
C HIS A 36 -4.42 5.35 11.19
N LEU A 37 -4.98 5.86 10.09
CA LEU A 37 -4.53 7.11 9.45
C LEU A 37 -4.64 8.33 10.39
N SER A 38 -5.67 8.38 11.23
CA SER A 38 -5.92 9.49 12.16
C SER A 38 -4.99 9.47 13.38
N ARG A 39 -4.57 8.28 13.81
CA ARG A 39 -3.77 8.09 15.03
C ARG A 39 -2.27 8.13 14.79
N PHE A 40 -1.80 7.71 13.62
CA PHE A 40 -0.38 7.48 13.38
C PHE A 40 0.22 8.44 12.34
N PRO A 41 1.52 8.79 12.47
CA PRO A 41 2.21 9.58 11.46
C PRO A 41 2.21 8.88 10.10
N LEU A 42 2.26 9.66 9.02
CA LEU A 42 2.18 9.19 7.62
C LEU A 42 3.06 7.96 7.32
N ARG A 43 4.28 7.88 7.87
CA ARG A 43 5.15 6.72 7.65
C ARG A 43 4.59 5.43 8.25
N GLN A 44 4.08 5.50 9.47
CA GLN A 44 3.53 4.34 10.18
C GLN A 44 2.16 3.95 9.62
N ALA A 45 1.38 4.94 9.17
CA ALA A 45 0.08 4.74 8.55
C ALA A 45 0.13 4.45 7.04
N ALA A 46 1.32 4.23 6.47
CA ALA A 46 1.48 4.15 5.01
C ALA A 46 0.78 2.94 4.39
N SER A 47 0.72 1.80 5.09
CA SER A 47 -0.07 0.64 4.64
C SER A 47 -1.54 1.00 4.49
N ALA A 48 -2.12 1.64 5.52
CA ALA A 48 -3.52 2.06 5.49
C ALA A 48 -3.80 3.08 4.39
N HIS A 49 -2.87 4.01 4.15
CA HIS A 49 -2.96 4.95 3.03
C HIS A 49 -2.98 4.23 1.69
N ALA A 50 -2.05 3.31 1.47
CA ALA A 50 -1.93 2.58 0.20
C ALA A 50 -3.14 1.66 -0.05
N GLU A 51 -3.70 1.06 0.99
CA GLU A 51 -4.91 0.24 0.87
C GLU A 51 -6.11 1.07 0.41
N ILE A 52 -6.36 2.21 1.04
CA ILE A 52 -7.46 3.13 0.65
C ILE A 52 -7.24 3.66 -0.76
N GLU A 53 -6.02 4.09 -1.09
CA GLU A 53 -5.71 4.62 -2.42
C GLU A 53 -5.86 3.56 -3.52
N THR A 54 -5.40 2.33 -3.25
CA THR A 54 -5.53 1.20 -4.19
C THR A 54 -6.99 0.83 -4.41
N ALA A 55 -7.76 0.69 -3.33
CA ALA A 55 -9.19 0.41 -3.41
C ALA A 55 -9.93 1.49 -4.20
N TYR A 56 -9.60 2.76 -3.97
CA TYR A 56 -10.19 3.88 -4.69
C TYR A 56 -9.89 3.80 -6.20
N PHE A 57 -8.64 3.54 -6.59
CA PHE A 57 -8.29 3.43 -8.00
C PHE A 57 -8.94 2.24 -8.70
N LEU A 58 -9.05 1.09 -8.03
CA LEU A 58 -9.78 -0.07 -8.56
C LEU A 58 -11.26 0.27 -8.77
N ALA A 59 -11.91 0.94 -7.80
CA ALA A 59 -13.28 1.38 -7.94
C ALA A 59 -13.47 2.39 -9.08
N GLN A 60 -12.55 3.36 -9.24
CA GLN A 60 -12.56 4.30 -10.36
C GLN A 60 -12.33 3.62 -11.71
N ALA A 61 -11.59 2.52 -11.76
CA ALA A 61 -11.41 1.70 -12.95
C ALA A 61 -12.64 0.82 -13.28
N GLY A 62 -13.70 0.88 -12.48
CA GLY A 62 -14.97 0.17 -12.72
C GLY A 62 -15.08 -1.19 -12.03
N PHE A 63 -14.12 -1.55 -11.17
CA PHE A 63 -14.21 -2.78 -10.38
C PHE A 63 -15.18 -2.59 -9.21
N PHE A 64 -15.95 -3.63 -8.88
CA PHE A 64 -16.57 -3.71 -7.57
C PHE A 64 -15.49 -4.13 -6.57
N VAL A 65 -15.35 -3.43 -5.45
CA VAL A 65 -14.27 -3.62 -4.47
C VAL A 65 -14.87 -3.89 -3.09
N ALA A 66 -14.37 -4.91 -2.41
CA ALA A 66 -14.69 -5.23 -1.03
C ALA A 66 -13.39 -5.33 -0.20
N PHE A 67 -13.44 -4.86 1.03
CA PHE A 67 -12.32 -4.96 1.96
C PHE A 67 -12.42 -6.27 2.74
N LEU A 68 -11.33 -7.05 2.75
CA LEU A 68 -11.31 -8.33 3.46
C LEU A 68 -10.92 -8.12 4.93
N GLU A 69 -11.59 -8.80 5.86
CA GLU A 69 -11.19 -8.78 7.27
C GLU A 69 -9.75 -9.30 7.44
N ALA A 70 -9.01 -8.72 8.40
CA ALA A 70 -7.65 -9.12 8.75
C ALA A 70 -7.56 -10.50 9.45
N SER A 71 -8.58 -11.36 9.32
CA SER A 71 -8.63 -12.67 9.96
C SER A 71 -7.49 -13.57 9.46
N GLY A 72 -6.78 -14.20 10.40
CA GLY A 72 -5.43 -14.77 10.26
C GLY A 72 -5.24 -15.95 9.28
N GLY A 73 -6.20 -16.22 8.40
CA GLY A 73 -6.09 -17.20 7.32
C GLY A 73 -6.16 -16.62 5.90
N ARG A 74 -6.55 -15.34 5.72
CA ARG A 74 -6.69 -14.73 4.38
C ARG A 74 -5.45 -13.92 4.01
N THR A 75 -5.00 -14.10 2.78
CA THR A 75 -3.72 -13.58 2.27
C THR A 75 -3.84 -12.25 1.53
N ALA A 76 -5.03 -11.70 1.37
CA ALA A 76 -5.29 -10.50 0.58
C ALA A 76 -6.01 -9.41 1.41
N ASP A 77 -5.80 -8.15 1.03
CA ASP A 77 -6.39 -6.98 1.69
C ASP A 77 -7.73 -6.60 1.07
N LEU A 78 -7.83 -6.75 -0.25
CA LEU A 78 -9.01 -6.44 -1.02
C LEU A 78 -9.43 -7.64 -1.85
N GLU A 79 -10.71 -7.64 -2.17
CA GLU A 79 -11.33 -8.50 -3.15
C GLU A 79 -11.98 -7.60 -4.20
N CYS A 80 -11.76 -7.88 -5.49
CA CYS A 80 -12.39 -7.12 -6.56
C CYS A 80 -12.98 -7.98 -7.66
N TYR A 81 -13.97 -7.42 -8.35
CA TYR A 81 -14.75 -8.09 -9.37
C TYR A 81 -14.84 -7.28 -10.66
N GLU A 82 -14.66 -7.96 -11.78
CA GLU A 82 -14.91 -7.46 -13.13
C GLU A 82 -15.76 -8.48 -13.88
N GLY A 83 -17.07 -8.24 -13.98
CA GLY A 83 -18.01 -9.21 -14.51
C GLY A 83 -18.03 -10.50 -13.68
N THR A 84 -17.60 -11.61 -14.29
CA THR A 84 -17.50 -12.93 -13.61
C THR A 84 -16.11 -13.21 -13.04
N HIS A 85 -15.13 -12.34 -13.30
CA HIS A 85 -13.79 -12.50 -12.79
C HIS A 85 -13.68 -11.95 -11.38
N ARG A 86 -13.06 -12.74 -10.51
CA ARG A 86 -12.80 -12.42 -9.11
C ARG A 86 -11.30 -12.39 -8.89
N PHE A 87 -10.82 -11.31 -8.30
CA PHE A 87 -9.40 -11.09 -8.02
C PHE A 87 -9.20 -10.82 -6.53
N PHE A 88 -8.07 -11.28 -6.01
CA PHE A 88 -7.61 -11.00 -4.65
C PHE A 88 -6.39 -10.10 -4.73
N VAL A 89 -6.43 -8.96 -4.05
CA VAL A 89 -5.40 -7.93 -4.13
C VAL A 89 -4.74 -7.78 -2.76
N GLU A 90 -3.42 -7.89 -2.75
CA GLU A 90 -2.58 -7.62 -1.57
C GLU A 90 -1.81 -6.33 -1.81
N VAL A 91 -1.89 -5.42 -0.84
CA VAL A 91 -1.29 -4.10 -0.90
C VAL A 91 -0.03 -4.12 -0.04
N THR A 92 1.12 -4.04 -0.70
CA THR A 92 2.41 -4.02 -0.01
C THR A 92 3.06 -2.65 -0.14
N VAL A 93 3.38 -2.02 0.99
CA VAL A 93 4.15 -0.77 1.03
C VAL A 93 5.60 -1.05 1.40
N ILE A 94 6.52 -0.62 0.54
CA ILE A 94 7.96 -0.73 0.80
C ILE A 94 8.52 0.66 1.08
N GLN A 95 8.90 0.90 2.33
CA GLN A 95 9.48 2.17 2.75
C GLN A 95 10.99 2.04 2.91
N SER A 96 11.72 3.04 2.41
CA SER A 96 13.15 3.18 2.70
C SER A 96 13.34 3.67 4.14
N THR A 97 14.01 2.87 4.97
CA THR A 97 14.50 3.31 6.27
C THR A 97 15.72 4.20 6.07
N GLN A 98 15.55 5.50 5.82
CA GLN A 98 16.65 6.48 5.84
C GLN A 98 17.24 6.72 7.25
N GLY A 99 17.29 5.69 8.09
CA GLY A 99 17.78 5.75 9.48
C GLY A 99 18.32 4.44 10.01
N ALA A 100 18.33 3.36 9.22
CA ALA A 100 19.19 2.23 9.53
C ALA A 100 20.61 2.69 9.21
N ASN A 101 21.37 3.02 10.25
CA ASN A 101 22.78 3.35 10.20
C ASN A 101 23.52 2.19 9.51
N ARG A 102 23.52 2.18 8.17
CA ARG A 102 24.21 1.20 7.35
C ARG A 102 25.68 1.45 7.63
N LYS A 103 26.24 0.69 8.57
CA LYS A 103 27.66 0.37 8.60
C LYS A 103 27.98 -0.47 7.36
N SER A 104 27.79 0.11 6.17
CA SER A 104 28.43 -0.39 4.97
C SER A 104 29.91 -0.03 5.11
N PRO A 105 30.85 -0.95 4.85
CA PRO A 105 32.26 -0.60 4.80
C PRO A 105 32.41 0.56 3.81
N ALA A 106 33.14 1.60 4.22
CA ALA A 106 33.27 2.85 3.51
C ALA A 106 33.94 2.65 2.14
N VAL A 107 33.16 2.24 1.14
CA VAL A 107 33.53 2.40 -0.26
C VAL A 107 33.28 3.87 -0.56
N ARG A 108 34.35 4.65 -0.71
CA ARG A 108 34.31 6.05 -1.17
C ARG A 108 33.77 6.07 -2.61
N LEU A 109 32.45 6.08 -2.76
CA LEU A 109 31.81 6.36 -4.03
C LEU A 109 31.76 7.88 -4.21
N GLN A 110 32.15 8.34 -5.39
CA GLN A 110 32.11 9.76 -5.76
C GLN A 110 30.66 10.26 -5.69
N PRO A 111 30.40 11.55 -5.37
CA PRO A 111 29.04 12.10 -5.20
C PRO A 111 28.08 11.82 -6.37
N ARG A 112 28.60 11.68 -7.59
CA ARG A 112 27.83 11.30 -8.79
C ARG A 112 27.28 9.87 -8.74
N GLN A 113 28.05 8.93 -8.19
CA GLN A 113 27.67 7.53 -8.08
C GLN A 113 26.64 7.28 -6.96
N ILE A 114 26.56 8.15 -5.95
CA ILE A 114 25.61 8.02 -4.84
C ILE A 114 24.18 8.34 -5.31
N LEU A 115 24.01 9.28 -6.25
CA LEU A 115 22.71 9.59 -6.83
C LEU A 115 22.24 8.52 -7.82
N GLU A 116 23.13 8.02 -8.69
CA GLU A 116 22.75 7.05 -9.74
C GLU A 116 22.61 5.61 -9.21
N SER A 117 23.45 5.20 -8.23
CA SER A 117 23.40 3.82 -7.71
C SER A 117 22.33 3.60 -6.63
N SER A 118 21.87 4.66 -5.96
CA SER A 118 20.86 4.52 -4.91
C SER A 118 19.50 4.11 -5.50
N ASP A 119 19.14 4.68 -6.64
CA ASP A 119 17.84 4.45 -7.26
C ASP A 119 17.82 3.09 -7.98
N GLU A 120 18.84 2.75 -8.78
CA GLU A 120 18.90 1.42 -9.43
C GLU A 120 19.02 0.27 -8.44
N PHE A 121 19.79 0.43 -7.36
CA PHE A 121 19.91 -0.61 -6.32
C PHE A 121 18.61 -0.74 -5.52
N PHE A 122 17.92 0.36 -5.27
CA PHE A 122 16.61 0.35 -4.62
C PHE A 122 15.55 -0.28 -5.51
N GLU A 123 15.53 0.04 -6.79
CA GLU A 123 14.64 -0.55 -7.79
C GLU A 123 14.88 -2.05 -7.95
N GLN A 124 16.14 -2.50 -8.05
CA GLN A 124 16.44 -3.93 -8.12
C GLN A 124 16.08 -4.67 -6.83
N ALA A 125 16.31 -4.07 -5.66
CA ALA A 125 15.92 -4.64 -4.38
C ALA A 125 14.39 -4.68 -4.22
N LEU A 126 13.70 -3.66 -4.73
CA LEU A 126 12.24 -3.56 -4.79
C LEU A 126 11.67 -4.68 -5.67
N VAL A 127 12.17 -4.82 -6.90
CA VAL A 127 11.77 -5.88 -7.83
C VAL A 127 12.01 -7.25 -7.22
N LYS A 128 13.17 -7.51 -6.63
CA LYS A 128 13.46 -8.78 -5.96
C LYS A 128 12.51 -9.07 -4.80
N ARG A 129 12.16 -8.06 -3.99
CA ARG A 129 11.20 -8.20 -2.88
C ARG A 129 9.78 -8.45 -3.39
N LEU A 130 9.35 -7.74 -4.43
CA LEU A 130 8.07 -7.96 -5.09
C LEU A 130 7.97 -9.38 -5.63
N LEU A 131 8.96 -9.82 -6.42
CA LEU A 131 9.02 -11.18 -6.96
C LEU A 131 9.03 -12.24 -5.86
N SER A 132 9.77 -12.02 -4.78
CA SER A 132 9.81 -12.94 -3.64
C SER A 132 8.45 -13.03 -2.95
N ARG A 133 7.76 -11.91 -2.76
CA ARG A 133 6.40 -11.88 -2.19
C ARG A 133 5.38 -12.54 -3.09
N MET A 134 5.43 -12.27 -4.39
CA MET A 134 4.58 -12.95 -5.37
C MET A 134 4.81 -14.47 -5.36
N ALA A 135 6.06 -14.92 -5.29
CA ALA A 135 6.40 -16.34 -5.23
C ALA A 135 6.04 -17.00 -3.89
N GLU A 136 6.10 -16.27 -2.77
CA GLU A 136 5.60 -16.73 -1.47
C GLU A 136 4.09 -16.90 -1.51
N LYS A 137 3.36 -15.94 -2.11
CA LYS A 137 1.90 -15.98 -2.21
C LYS A 137 1.40 -17.02 -3.19
N ALA A 138 2.06 -17.19 -4.34
CA ALA A 138 1.73 -18.24 -5.30
C ALA A 138 1.88 -19.66 -4.70
N ARG A 139 2.67 -19.82 -3.64
CA ARG A 139 2.78 -21.09 -2.89
C ARG A 139 1.69 -21.30 -1.83
N GLN A 140 0.95 -20.25 -1.49
CA GLN A 140 -0.13 -20.27 -0.49
C GLN A 140 -1.53 -20.43 -1.12
N LEU A 141 -1.61 -20.34 -2.44
CA LEU A 141 -2.78 -20.66 -3.26
C LEU A 141 -2.74 -22.14 -3.68
#